data_AF-A0A1E3X998-F1
#
_entry.id   AF-A0A1E3X998-F1
#
_cell.length_a   1.000
_cell.length_b   1.000
_cell.length_c   1.000
_cell.angle_alpha   90.00
_cell.angle_beta   90.00
_cell.angle_gamma   90.00
#
_symmetry.space_group_name_H-M   'P 1'
#
loop_
_entity.id
_entity.type
_entity.pdbx_description
1 polymer ?
#
loop_
_entity_poly.entity_id
_entity_poly.type
_entity_poly.pdbx_seq_one_letter_code
_entity_poly.pdbx_strand_id
1 'polypeptide(L)'
;METKANATPTIIAERKRGDEKFICNNNTINLRLSHFWQWSVSDLLSNATRGILAEFMVASALGINEGIRNEWDAYDLKTKSGIRIEVKSSGEEERRGSHLD
;
A
#
# COMPACT_ATOMS: atom_id res chain seq x y z
N MET A 1 39.06 13.23 21.15
CA MET A 1 38.69 12.11 20.28
C MET A 1 37.21 12.25 20.00
N GLU A 2 36.83 12.86 18.88
CA GLU A 2 35.43 13.02 18.50
C GLU A 2 34.91 11.72 17.86
N THR A 3 33.90 11.13 18.49
CA THR A 3 33.11 10.03 17.93
C THR A 3 32.25 10.57 16.80
N LYS A 4 32.60 10.27 15.54
CA LYS A 4 31.70 10.50 14.40
C LYS A 4 30.49 9.58 14.55
N ALA A 5 29.32 10.15 14.74
CA ALA A 5 28.06 9.43 14.66
C ALA A 5 27.88 8.89 13.23
N ASN A 6 27.79 7.56 13.09
CA ASN A 6 27.41 6.93 11.84
C ASN A 6 25.92 7.18 11.60
N ALA A 7 25.60 8.21 10.80
CA ALA A 7 24.24 8.43 10.32
C ALA A 7 23.88 7.29 9.35
N THR A 8 22.91 6.46 9.72
CA THR A 8 22.32 5.46 8.81
C THR A 8 21.63 6.21 7.66
N PRO A 9 21.87 5.86 6.40
CA PRO A 9 21.20 6.53 5.29
C PRO A 9 19.69 6.36 5.42
N THR A 10 18.96 7.47 5.36
CA THR A 10 17.50 7.46 5.29
C THR A 10 17.09 6.76 4.00
N ILE A 11 16.34 5.67 4.13
CA ILE A 11 15.76 4.98 2.98
C ILE A 11 14.49 5.74 2.59
N ILE A 12 14.55 6.48 1.48
CA ILE A 12 13.39 7.14 0.90
C ILE A 12 12.72 6.16 -0.06
N ALA A 13 11.45 5.83 0.21
CA ALA A 13 10.68 4.98 -0.70
C ALA A 13 10.35 5.74 -1.99
N GLU A 14 10.46 5.04 -3.12
CA GLU A 14 10.08 5.55 -4.44
C GLU A 14 8.92 4.74 -5.01
N ARG A 15 8.02 5.42 -5.73
CA ARG A 15 6.90 4.76 -6.41
C ARG A 15 7.44 3.78 -7.44
N LYS A 16 7.03 2.53 -7.33
CA LYS A 16 7.40 1.47 -8.27
C LYS A 16 6.40 1.38 -9.41
N ARG A 17 6.85 0.89 -10.56
CA ARG A 17 6.07 0.74 -11.79
C ARG A 17 5.44 -0.65 -11.94
N GLY A 18 6.00 -1.64 -11.25
CA GLY A 18 5.57 -3.05 -11.30
C GLY A 18 6.31 -3.89 -12.35
N ASP A 19 7.06 -3.28 -13.26
CA ASP A 19 7.90 -3.98 -14.25
C ASP A 19 9.32 -4.25 -13.75
N GLU A 20 9.68 -3.75 -12.56
CA GLU A 20 10.97 -4.01 -11.93
C GLU A 20 11.17 -5.51 -11.72
N LYS A 21 12.35 -6.02 -12.08
CA LYS A 21 12.71 -7.43 -11.94
C LYS A 21 13.46 -7.67 -10.63
N PHE A 22 13.23 -8.83 -10.03
CA PHE A 22 13.98 -9.25 -8.84
C PHE A 22 15.42 -9.61 -9.20
N ILE A 23 16.34 -9.39 -8.26
CA ILE A 23 17.76 -9.71 -8.37
C ILE A 23 18.12 -10.72 -7.29
N CYS A 24 18.73 -11.84 -7.67
CA CYS A 24 19.24 -12.86 -6.77
C CYS A 24 20.69 -13.16 -7.14
N ASN A 25 21.62 -13.08 -6.18
CA ASN A 25 23.06 -13.26 -6.42
C ASN A 25 23.57 -12.43 -7.62
N ASN A 26 23.22 -11.15 -7.66
CA ASN A 26 23.53 -10.20 -8.75
C ASN A 26 22.96 -10.57 -10.14
N ASN A 27 22.10 -11.58 -10.24
CA ASN A 27 21.45 -11.98 -11.47
C ASN A 27 19.97 -11.60 -11.47
N THR A 28 19.49 -11.03 -12.56
CA THR A 28 18.08 -10.76 -12.76
C THR A 28 17.30 -12.06 -13.01
N ILE A 29 16.23 -12.29 -12.24
CA ILE A 29 15.37 -13.45 -12.41
C ILE A 29 14.05 -13.09 -13.13
N ASN A 30 13.35 -14.09 -13.66
CA ASN A 30 12.07 -13.90 -14.36
C ASN A 30 10.88 -13.72 -13.39
N LEU A 31 11.04 -12.85 -12.40
CA LEU A 31 9.97 -12.38 -11.52
C LEU A 31 9.93 -10.86 -11.59
N ARG A 32 8.72 -10.31 -11.71
CA ARG A 32 8.47 -8.87 -11.70
C ARG A 32 7.77 -8.48 -10.41
N LEU A 33 7.94 -7.24 -9.96
CA LEU A 33 7.25 -6.70 -8.80
C LEU A 33 5.72 -6.81 -8.92
N SER A 34 5.17 -6.66 -10.13
CA SER A 34 3.75 -6.90 -10.42
C SER A 34 3.28 -8.31 -10.09
N HIS A 35 4.12 -9.35 -10.20
CA HIS A 35 3.76 -10.70 -9.78
C HIS A 35 3.56 -10.77 -8.26
N PHE A 36 4.41 -10.08 -7.49
CA PHE A 36 4.26 -9.98 -6.05
C PHE A 36 2.97 -9.23 -5.67
N TRP A 37 2.68 -8.10 -6.32
CA TRP A 37 1.43 -7.37 -6.06
C TRP A 37 0.20 -8.19 -6.40
N GLN A 38 0.18 -8.89 -7.54
CA GLN A 38 -0.92 -9.81 -7.87
C GLN A 38 -1.08 -10.89 -6.80
N TRP A 39 0.01 -11.53 -6.36
CA TRP A 39 -0.07 -12.55 -5.32
C TRP A 39 -0.55 -12.00 -3.96
N SER A 40 -0.15 -10.78 -3.59
CA SER A 40 -0.40 -10.21 -2.25
C SER A 40 -1.70 -9.41 -2.12
N VAL A 41 -2.17 -8.75 -3.19
CA VAL A 41 -3.32 -7.82 -3.13
C VAL A 41 -4.44 -8.17 -4.12
N SER A 42 -4.44 -9.35 -4.74
CA SER A 42 -5.55 -9.77 -5.62
C SER A 42 -6.88 -9.95 -4.88
N ASP A 43 -6.87 -10.31 -3.60
CA ASP A 43 -8.09 -10.27 -2.78
C ASP A 43 -8.36 -8.85 -2.29
N LEU A 44 -9.05 -8.10 -3.15
CA LEU A 44 -9.43 -6.70 -2.92
C LEU A 44 -10.53 -6.52 -1.86
N LEU A 45 -11.27 -7.57 -1.51
CA LEU A 45 -12.38 -7.50 -0.55
C LEU A 45 -11.99 -7.97 0.85
N SER A 46 -10.79 -8.55 1.00
CA SER A 46 -10.22 -8.88 2.30
C SER A 46 -10.23 -7.70 3.26
N ASN A 47 -10.32 -7.98 4.57
CA ASN A 47 -10.28 -6.96 5.62
C ASN A 47 -9.05 -6.04 5.52
N ALA A 48 -7.92 -6.58 5.04
CA ALA A 48 -6.67 -5.84 4.91
C ALA A 48 -6.64 -4.93 3.67
N THR A 49 -7.14 -5.40 2.53
CA THR A 49 -7.01 -4.68 1.25
C THR A 49 -8.19 -3.76 0.96
N ARG A 50 -9.40 -4.04 1.48
CA ARG A 50 -10.60 -3.24 1.16
C ARG A 50 -10.47 -1.77 1.55
N GLY A 51 -9.84 -1.49 2.69
CA GLY A 51 -9.64 -0.13 3.20
C GLY A 51 -8.71 0.65 2.28
N ILE A 52 -7.61 0.01 1.89
CA ILE A 52 -6.60 0.55 0.97
C ILE A 52 -7.23 0.81 -0.41
N LEU A 53 -8.09 -0.08 -0.91
CA LEU A 53 -8.80 0.14 -2.16
C LEU A 53 -9.75 1.35 -2.08
N ALA A 54 -10.53 1.46 -1.01
CA ALA A 54 -11.43 2.60 -0.81
C ALA A 54 -10.65 3.93 -0.74
N GLU A 55 -9.54 3.95 0.00
CA GLU A 55 -8.62 5.09 0.06
C GLU A 55 -8.09 5.46 -1.34
N PHE A 56 -7.62 4.47 -2.10
CA PHE A 56 -7.11 4.68 -3.45
C PHE A 56 -8.18 5.24 -4.40
N MET A 57 -9.43 4.78 -4.31
CA MET A 57 -10.54 5.30 -5.11
C MET A 57 -10.82 6.76 -4.79
N VAL A 58 -10.87 7.14 -3.51
CA VAL A 58 -11.06 8.53 -3.08
C VAL A 58 -9.88 9.41 -3.52
N ALA A 59 -8.65 8.94 -3.34
CA ALA A 59 -7.44 9.64 -3.79
C ALA A 59 -7.45 9.88 -5.30
N SER A 60 -7.90 8.89 -6.08
CA SER A 60 -7.99 8.96 -7.54
C SER A 60 -9.06 9.96 -7.97
N ALA A 61 -10.23 9.96 -7.34
CA ALA A 61 -11.29 10.93 -7.59
C ALA A 61 -10.85 12.38 -7.30
N LEU A 62 -9.96 12.56 -6.31
CA LEU A 62 -9.40 13.86 -5.93
C LEU A 62 -8.13 14.25 -6.71
N GLY A 63 -7.60 13.38 -7.57
CA GLY A 63 -6.37 13.62 -8.32
C GLY A 63 -5.12 13.77 -7.44
N ILE A 64 -5.05 13.02 -6.33
CA ILE A 64 -3.94 13.02 -5.36
C ILE A 64 -3.30 11.63 -5.19
N ASN A 65 -3.54 10.71 -6.12
CA ASN A 65 -3.06 9.32 -6.05
C ASN A 65 -1.66 9.10 -6.65
N GLU A 66 -0.88 10.16 -6.91
CA GLU A 66 0.47 10.09 -7.51
C GLU A 66 1.57 9.72 -6.50
N GLY A 67 1.33 9.91 -5.21
CA GLY A 67 2.29 9.61 -4.13
C GLY A 67 2.41 8.13 -3.75
N ILE A 68 3.14 7.86 -2.67
CA ILE A 68 3.18 6.56 -1.99
C ILE A 68 2.32 6.68 -0.74
N ARG A 69 1.43 5.71 -0.53
CA ARG A 69 0.61 5.64 0.67
C ARG A 69 1.49 5.46 1.91
N ASN A 70 1.32 6.30 2.92
CA ASN A 70 1.98 6.10 4.23
C ASN A 70 0.97 5.53 5.22
N GLU A 71 1.23 4.32 5.71
CA GLU A 71 0.31 3.64 6.65
C GLU A 71 0.28 4.29 8.04
N TRP A 72 1.31 5.07 8.36
CA TRP A 72 1.50 5.64 9.68
C TRP A 72 1.04 7.10 9.79
N ASP A 73 0.43 7.64 8.73
CA ASP A 73 -0.13 9.00 8.76
C ASP A 73 -1.36 9.06 9.68
N ALA A 74 -1.58 10.21 10.32
CA ALA A 74 -2.70 10.44 11.24
C ALA A 74 -4.06 10.62 10.54
N TYR A 75 -4.10 10.48 9.22
CA TYR A 75 -5.25 10.59 8.34
C TYR A 75 -4.92 9.82 7.06
N ASP A 76 -5.92 9.32 6.35
CA ASP A 76 -5.69 8.53 5.15
C ASP A 76 -5.25 9.42 3.97
N LEU A 77 -5.89 10.57 3.78
CA LEU A 77 -5.60 11.46 2.65
C LEU A 77 -5.52 12.92 3.07
N LYS A 78 -4.75 13.69 2.31
CA LYS A 78 -4.67 15.15 2.42
C LYS A 78 -4.75 15.81 1.05
N THR A 79 -5.69 16.74 0.88
CA THR A 79 -5.82 17.49 -0.38
C THR A 79 -4.68 18.50 -0.55
N LYS A 80 -4.50 19.02 -1.77
CA LYS A 80 -3.55 20.12 -2.06
C LYS A 80 -3.84 21.39 -1.25
N SER A 81 -5.10 21.61 -0.88
CA SER A 81 -5.52 22.72 0.01
C SER A 81 -5.36 22.42 1.50
N GLY A 82 -4.86 21.24 1.87
CA GLY A 82 -4.56 20.86 3.26
C GLY A 82 -5.73 20.24 4.03
N ILE A 83 -6.86 19.93 3.39
CA ILE A 83 -7.98 19.24 4.02
C ILE A 83 -7.57 17.80 4.31
N ARG A 84 -7.77 17.35 5.56
CA ARG A 84 -7.54 15.98 6.00
C ARG A 84 -8.80 15.15 5.82
N ILE A 85 -8.66 13.95 5.29
CA ILE A 85 -9.76 13.05 4.95
C ILE A 85 -9.47 11.69 5.58
N GLU A 86 -10.50 11.17 6.23
CA GLU A 86 -10.55 9.82 6.78
C GLU A 86 -11.51 9.00 5.90
N VAL A 87 -11.07 7.85 5.43
CA VAL A 87 -11.81 6.96 4.55
C VAL A 87 -12.17 5.69 5.33
N LYS A 88 -13.46 5.36 5.36
CA LYS A 88 -13.95 4.12 5.97
C LYS A 88 -14.70 3.31 4.93
N SER A 89 -14.36 2.03 4.83
CA SER A 89 -15.09 1.07 4.00
C SER A 89 -16.07 0.29 4.85
N SER A 90 -17.32 0.18 4.37
CA SER A 90 -18.32 -0.72 4.94
C SER A 90 -18.25 -2.07 4.22
N GLY A 91 -18.44 -3.15 4.96
CA GLY A 91 -18.56 -4.50 4.41
C GLY A 91 -19.68 -5.23 5.13
N GLU A 92 -20.33 -6.16 4.45
CA GLU A 92 -21.28 -7.06 5.06
C GLU A 92 -20.53 -8.26 5.65
N GLU A 93 -20.78 -8.57 6.91
CA GLU A 93 -20.28 -9.78 7.54
C GLU A 93 -21.15 -10.94 7.07
N GLU A 94 -20.60 -11.82 6.23
CA GLU A 94 -21.31 -13.02 5.81
C GLU A 94 -21.55 -13.89 7.05
N ARG A 95 -22.80 -13.89 7.53
CA ARG A 95 -23.25 -14.82 8.57
C ARG A 95 -23.14 -16.22 7.99
N ARG A 96 -22.08 -16.94 8.35
CA ARG A 96 -22.01 -18.39 8.16
C ARG A 96 -23.22 -19.00 8.84
N GLY A 97 -24.23 -19.35 8.04
CA GLY A 97 -25.30 -20.24 8.47
C GLY A 97 -24.65 -21.55 8.89
N SER A 98 -24.77 -21.88 10.17
CA SER A 98 -24.49 -23.23 10.66
C SER A 98 -25.50 -24.17 10.01
N HIS A 99 -25.15 -24.76 8.87
CA HIS A 99 -25.81 -25.97 8.43
C HIS A 99 -25.05 -27.13 9.06
N LEU A 100 -25.57 -27.56 10.21
CA LEU A 100 -25.42 -28.93 10.66
C LEU A 100 -26.35 -29.74 9.78
N ASP A 101 -25.79 -30.66 8.99
CA ASP A 101 -26.40 -31.93 8.55
C ASP A 101 -25.26 -32.90 8.20
#